data_AF-A0AA39DYW3-F1
#
_entry.id   AF-A0AA39DYW3-F1
#
_cell.length_a   1.000
_cell.length_b   1.000
_cell.length_c   1.000
_cell.angle_alpha   90.00
_cell.angle_beta   90.00
_cell.angle_gamma   90.00
#
_symmetry.space_group_name_H-M   'P 1'
#
loop_
_entity.id
_entity.type
_entity.pdbx_description
1 polymer ?
#
loop_
_entity_poly.entity_id
_entity_poly.type
_entity_poly.pdbx_seq_one_letter_code
_entity_poly.pdbx_strand_id
1 'polypeptide(L)'
;MQKMGFGEKWIGWITWCITTASFSVMVNGTPKGFFQSSRGLRQGDPLSPYLFVIAMKIFSYFIKRAVEGGFMSGCKVKGRNEEGVQISHLLFADDTLVFCQASQDQLTFLSWLLMWFEAVSGLRINLEKSELIPVGRVENIEDLALEFGCRVGSLPSTYLGLPLGAPFKSVSVWDGVEERFRKRLAMWKRQYLSKGGRATLIRSTLSNQPIYFMSLLKLPSSVRRRLEQI
;
A
#
# COMPACT_ATOMS: atom_id res chain seq x y z
N MET A 1 -12.01 -18.38 7.07
CA MET A 1 -11.87 -19.24 5.87
C MET A 1 -13.10 -20.14 5.66
N GLN A 2 -13.57 -20.88 6.66
CA GLN A 2 -14.79 -21.72 6.53
C GLN A 2 -16.01 -20.94 6.01
N LYS A 3 -16.29 -19.75 6.59
CA LYS A 3 -17.35 -18.83 6.12
C LYS A 3 -17.14 -18.29 4.69
N MET A 4 -15.94 -18.42 4.13
CA MET A 4 -15.63 -18.01 2.75
C MET A 4 -15.72 -19.17 1.75
N GLY A 5 -16.15 -20.36 2.20
CA GLY A 5 -16.36 -21.54 1.34
C GLY A 5 -15.12 -22.38 1.06
N PHE A 6 -14.02 -22.17 1.80
CA PHE A 6 -12.85 -23.05 1.68
C PHE A 6 -13.17 -24.44 2.26
N GLY A 7 -12.77 -25.51 1.56
CA GLY A 7 -12.98 -26.88 2.03
C GLY A 7 -12.14 -27.22 3.27
N GLU A 8 -12.66 -28.09 4.13
CA GLU A 8 -12.04 -28.48 5.41
C GLU A 8 -10.60 -28.98 5.25
N LYS A 9 -10.31 -29.74 4.18
CA LYS A 9 -8.95 -30.21 3.88
C LYS A 9 -7.96 -29.07 3.68
N TRP A 10 -8.37 -28.04 2.92
CA TRP A 10 -7.53 -26.86 2.68
C TRP A 10 -7.32 -26.05 3.96
N ILE A 11 -8.39 -25.87 4.75
CA ILE A 11 -8.32 -25.19 6.04
C ILE A 11 -7.34 -25.93 6.95
N GLY A 12 -7.45 -27.26 7.04
CA GLY A 12 -6.54 -28.10 7.82
C GLY A 12 -5.08 -27.94 7.41
N TRP A 13 -4.78 -27.89 6.10
CA TRP A 13 -3.42 -27.64 5.62
C TRP A 13 -2.89 -26.27 6.03
N ILE A 14 -3.67 -25.21 5.84
CA ILE A 14 -3.27 -23.86 6.24
C ILE A 14 -3.08 -23.77 7.75
N THR A 15 -3.99 -24.33 8.54
CA THR A 15 -3.85 -24.39 9.99
C THR A 15 -2.57 -25.08 10.39
N TRP A 16 -2.26 -26.24 9.80
CA TRP A 16 -1.02 -26.96 10.07
C TRP A 16 0.22 -26.12 9.74
N CYS A 17 0.27 -25.50 8.55
CA CYS A 17 1.39 -24.64 8.15
C CYS A 17 1.64 -23.47 9.12
N ILE A 18 0.59 -22.89 9.70
CA ILE A 18 0.71 -21.75 10.61
C ILE A 18 1.07 -22.20 12.03
N THR A 19 0.50 -23.31 12.52
CA THR A 19 0.65 -23.73 13.93
C THR A 19 1.90 -24.53 14.20
N THR A 20 2.49 -25.20 13.21
CA THR A 20 3.73 -25.98 13.39
C THR A 20 5.00 -25.18 13.10
N ALA A 21 4.87 -23.91 12.72
CA ALA A 21 6.01 -23.06 12.40
C ALA A 21 6.84 -22.75 13.65
N SER A 22 8.11 -23.16 13.63
CA SER A 22 9.10 -22.82 14.66
C SER A 22 10.23 -21.99 14.06
N PHE A 23 10.77 -21.09 14.87
CA PHE A 23 11.83 -20.17 14.49
C PHE A 23 13.06 -20.36 15.38
N SER A 24 14.21 -20.06 14.81
CA SER A 24 15.49 -19.98 15.52
C SER A 24 16.13 -18.64 15.18
N VAL A 25 16.86 -18.07 16.14
CA VAL A 25 17.67 -16.87 15.89
C VAL A 25 19.04 -17.29 15.39
N MET A 26 19.53 -16.66 14.32
CA MET A 26 20.89 -16.88 13.83
C MET A 26 21.85 -15.96 14.58
N VAL A 27 22.73 -16.53 15.40
CA VAL A 27 23.78 -15.80 16.12
C VAL A 27 25.12 -16.25 15.56
N ASN A 28 25.86 -15.34 14.94
CA ASN A 28 27.15 -15.62 14.27
C ASN A 28 27.08 -16.81 13.29
N GLY A 29 26.02 -16.87 12.48
CA GLY A 29 25.83 -17.92 11.47
C GLY A 29 25.39 -19.28 12.03
N THR A 30 25.17 -19.40 13.35
CA THR A 30 24.66 -20.63 13.97
C THR A 30 23.26 -20.41 14.52
N PRO A 31 22.30 -21.32 14.26
CA PRO A 31 20.97 -21.25 14.88
C PRO A 31 21.07 -21.47 16.40
N LYS A 32 20.44 -20.61 17.19
CA LYS A 32 20.38 -20.67 18.65
C LYS A 32 18.93 -20.60 19.12
N GLY A 33 18.52 -21.64 19.84
CA GLY A 33 17.20 -21.78 20.44
C GLY A 33 16.10 -22.04 19.41
N PHE A 34 15.00 -22.62 19.88
CA PHE A 34 13.77 -22.72 19.09
C PHE A 34 12.63 -22.10 19.88
N PHE A 35 11.80 -21.33 19.19
CA PHE A 35 10.56 -20.79 19.73
C PHE A 35 9.45 -20.92 18.70
N GLN A 36 8.22 -21.08 19.20
CA GLN A 36 7.04 -21.24 18.35
C GLN A 36 6.50 -19.88 17.89
N SER A 37 5.87 -19.85 16.72
CA SER A 37 5.11 -18.69 16.27
C SER A 37 3.82 -18.55 17.09
N SER A 38 3.59 -17.38 17.70
CA SER A 38 2.29 -17.05 18.31
C SER A 38 1.45 -16.12 17.44
N ARG A 39 2.09 -15.22 16.69
CA ARG A 39 1.46 -14.21 15.84
C ARG A 39 2.32 -13.94 14.62
N GLY A 40 1.66 -13.72 13.48
CA GLY A 40 2.30 -13.35 12.23
C GLY A 40 2.56 -14.54 11.30
N LEU A 41 2.90 -14.20 10.06
CA LEU A 41 3.20 -15.13 9.00
C LEU A 41 4.66 -14.96 8.58
N ARG A 42 5.30 -16.04 8.13
CA ARG A 42 6.70 -16.01 7.74
C ARG A 42 6.91 -15.10 6.54
N GLN A 43 7.81 -14.13 6.66
CA GLN A 43 8.20 -13.30 5.52
C GLN A 43 9.05 -14.11 4.52
N GLY A 44 8.76 -13.97 3.23
CA GLY A 44 9.39 -14.76 2.17
C GLY A 44 8.75 -16.12 1.90
N ASP A 45 7.73 -16.52 2.68
CA ASP A 45 6.90 -17.67 2.36
C ASP A 45 5.90 -17.30 1.24
N PRO A 46 5.81 -18.09 0.14
CA PRO A 46 4.88 -17.83 -0.95
C PRO A 46 3.40 -17.82 -0.54
N LEU A 47 3.01 -18.45 0.58
CA LEU A 47 1.62 -18.45 1.06
C LEU A 47 1.26 -17.19 1.85
N SER A 48 2.22 -16.59 2.55
CA SER A 48 1.98 -15.45 3.45
C SER A 48 1.23 -14.29 2.78
N PRO A 49 1.56 -13.85 1.54
CA PRO A 49 0.83 -12.78 0.87
C PRO A 49 -0.66 -13.10 0.65
N TYR A 50 -0.99 -14.34 0.31
CA TYR A 50 -2.38 -14.74 0.05
C TYR A 50 -3.19 -14.83 1.35
N LEU A 51 -2.58 -15.33 2.41
CA LEU A 51 -3.19 -15.36 3.74
C LEU A 51 -3.44 -13.94 4.26
N PHE A 52 -2.51 -13.03 4.01
CA PHE A 52 -2.70 -11.61 4.31
C PHE A 52 -3.87 -11.01 3.52
N VAL A 53 -3.99 -11.30 2.22
CA VAL A 53 -5.14 -10.86 1.40
C VAL A 53 -6.47 -11.41 1.96
N ILE A 54 -6.50 -12.65 2.44
CA ILE A 54 -7.67 -13.23 3.09
C ILE A 54 -8.06 -12.46 4.36
N ALA A 55 -7.08 -12.08 5.18
CA ALA A 55 -7.32 -11.25 6.37
C ALA A 55 -7.82 -9.85 5.98
N MET A 56 -7.19 -9.20 5.01
CA MET A 56 -7.61 -7.88 4.52
C MET A 56 -8.99 -7.90 3.83
N LYS A 57 -9.42 -9.04 3.29
CA LYS A 57 -10.79 -9.20 2.79
C LYS A 57 -11.83 -9.10 3.91
N ILE A 58 -11.50 -9.50 5.14
CA ILE A 58 -12.38 -9.31 6.32
C ILE A 58 -12.47 -7.82 6.66
N PHE A 59 -11.34 -7.10 6.63
CA PHE A 59 -11.32 -5.65 6.82
C PHE A 59 -12.19 -4.93 5.78
N SER A 60 -12.05 -5.30 4.50
CA SER A 60 -12.89 -4.81 3.41
C SER A 60 -14.38 -5.04 3.68
N TYR A 61 -14.73 -6.21 4.22
CA TYR A 61 -16.12 -6.54 4.58
C TYR A 61 -16.64 -5.67 5.74
N PHE A 62 -15.83 -5.40 6.76
CA PHE A 62 -16.21 -4.49 7.84
C PHE A 62 -16.54 -3.09 7.32
N ILE A 63 -15.68 -2.53 6.45
CA ILE A 63 -15.93 -1.19 5.88
C ILE A 63 -17.18 -1.21 5.01
N LYS A 64 -17.39 -2.24 4.18
CA LYS A 64 -18.60 -2.35 3.34
C LYS A 64 -19.86 -2.38 4.19
N ARG A 65 -19.88 -3.15 5.27
CA ARG A 65 -21.01 -3.17 6.20
C ARG A 65 -21.25 -1.84 6.89
N ALA A 66 -20.20 -1.12 7.26
CA ALA A 66 -20.32 0.22 7.85
C ALA A 66 -20.93 1.20 6.85
N VAL A 67 -20.57 1.09 5.56
CA VAL A 67 -21.14 1.91 4.49
C VAL A 67 -22.59 1.54 4.18
N GLU A 68 -22.90 0.25 4.07
CA GLU A 68 -24.28 -0.25 3.86
C GLU A 68 -25.21 0.13 5.02
N GLY A 69 -24.68 0.17 6.25
CA GLY A 69 -25.40 0.61 7.44
C GLY A 69 -25.51 2.13 7.60
N GLY A 70 -24.91 2.92 6.70
CA GLY A 70 -24.94 4.39 6.75
C GLY A 70 -24.01 5.02 7.79
N PHE A 71 -23.16 4.25 8.48
CA PHE A 71 -22.19 4.74 9.47
C PHE A 71 -20.96 5.39 8.83
N MET A 72 -20.65 5.02 7.59
CA MET A 72 -19.56 5.59 6.81
C MET A 72 -20.04 5.92 5.40
N SER A 73 -19.44 6.93 4.77
CA SER A 73 -19.72 7.25 3.37
C SER A 73 -18.47 7.09 2.52
N GLY A 74 -18.56 6.30 1.44
CA GLY A 74 -17.49 6.25 0.44
C GLY A 74 -17.49 7.44 -0.52
N CYS A 75 -16.41 7.60 -1.27
CA CYS A 75 -16.28 8.58 -2.35
C CYS A 75 -17.03 8.10 -3.60
N LYS A 76 -17.97 8.90 -4.12
CA LYS A 76 -18.64 8.59 -5.39
C LYS A 76 -17.84 9.14 -6.57
N VAL A 77 -17.24 8.25 -7.34
CA VAL A 77 -16.52 8.60 -8.56
C VAL A 77 -17.50 8.50 -9.73
N LYS A 78 -17.89 9.65 -10.30
CA LYS A 78 -18.79 9.70 -11.45
C LYS A 78 -18.07 9.26 -12.73
N GLY A 79 -18.62 8.26 -13.43
CA GLY A 79 -18.20 7.91 -14.78
C GLY A 79 -18.74 8.91 -15.82
N ARG A 80 -18.34 8.72 -17.09
CA ARG A 80 -18.85 9.53 -18.22
C ARG A 80 -20.36 9.41 -18.43
N ASN A 81 -20.97 8.31 -17.97
CA ASN A 81 -22.38 7.98 -18.17
C ASN A 81 -23.24 8.25 -16.91
N GLU A 82 -22.77 9.10 -15.98
CA GLU A 82 -23.43 9.46 -14.71
C GLU A 82 -23.64 8.32 -13.68
N GLU A 83 -23.59 7.05 -14.11
CA GLU A 83 -23.39 5.90 -13.25
C GLU A 83 -21.99 5.99 -12.63
N GLY A 84 -21.96 6.39 -11.36
CA GLY A 84 -20.74 6.48 -10.58
C GLY A 84 -20.54 5.25 -9.70
N VAL A 85 -19.28 4.87 -9.48
CA VAL A 85 -18.91 3.82 -8.52
C VAL A 85 -18.64 4.47 -7.17
N GLN A 86 -19.22 3.91 -6.11
CA GLN A 86 -18.87 4.30 -4.74
C GLN A 86 -17.63 3.52 -4.29
N ILE A 87 -16.57 4.23 -3.95
CA ILE A 87 -15.31 3.68 -3.45
C ILE A 87 -15.15 4.10 -2.00
N SER A 88 -15.19 3.13 -1.08
CA SER A 88 -14.97 3.39 0.35
C SER A 88 -13.54 3.12 0.80
N HIS A 89 -12.81 2.23 0.13
CA HIS A 89 -11.42 1.91 0.47
C HIS A 89 -10.68 1.27 -0.69
N LEU A 90 -9.36 1.39 -0.68
CA LEU A 90 -8.42 0.71 -1.58
C LEU A 90 -7.35 0.04 -0.73
N LEU A 91 -7.10 -1.25 -0.99
CA LEU A 91 -6.15 -2.05 -0.22
C LEU A 91 -5.03 -2.51 -1.14
N PHE A 92 -3.78 -2.22 -0.78
CA PHE A 92 -2.62 -2.79 -1.43
C PHE A 92 -1.59 -3.19 -0.36
N ALA A 93 -1.49 -4.49 -0.09
CA ALA A 93 -0.71 -4.98 1.05
C ALA A 93 -1.07 -4.20 2.34
N ASP A 94 -0.08 -3.65 3.03
CA ASP A 94 -0.22 -2.80 4.22
C ASP A 94 -0.61 -1.35 3.90
N ASP A 95 -0.39 -0.88 2.68
CA ASP A 95 -0.80 0.45 2.23
C ASP A 95 -2.32 0.47 1.96
N THR A 96 -3.05 1.12 2.86
CA THR A 96 -4.51 1.17 2.84
C THR A 96 -5.02 2.61 2.76
N LEU A 97 -5.89 2.88 1.78
CA LEU A 97 -6.64 4.14 1.70
C LEU A 97 -8.09 3.89 2.10
N VAL A 98 -8.62 4.74 2.98
CA VAL A 98 -10.03 4.74 3.36
C VAL A 98 -10.62 6.11 3.03
N PHE A 99 -11.76 6.13 2.37
CA PHE A 99 -12.50 7.33 2.03
C PHE A 99 -13.69 7.46 3.00
N CYS A 100 -13.76 8.59 3.68
CA CYS A 100 -14.86 8.98 4.55
C CYS A 100 -15.16 10.47 4.39
N GLN A 101 -16.32 10.93 4.87
CA GLN A 101 -16.58 12.36 4.99
C GLN A 101 -15.78 12.96 6.16
N ALA A 102 -15.53 14.26 6.10
CA ALA A 102 -14.93 15.03 7.19
C ALA A 102 -15.96 15.23 8.32
N SER A 103 -16.24 14.15 9.04
CA SER A 103 -17.18 14.11 10.16
C SER A 103 -16.55 13.33 11.31
N GLN A 104 -16.67 13.89 12.51
CA GLN A 104 -16.20 13.28 13.76
C GLN A 104 -16.86 11.92 14.00
N ASP A 105 -18.17 11.81 13.72
CA ASP A 105 -18.91 10.56 13.87
C ASP A 105 -18.34 9.45 12.99
N GLN A 106 -18.06 9.75 11.71
CA GLN A 106 -17.50 8.76 10.78
C GLN A 106 -16.10 8.32 11.17
N LEU A 107 -15.26 9.24 11.67
CA LEU A 107 -13.92 8.88 12.16
C LEU A 107 -14.00 8.06 13.44
N THR A 108 -14.93 8.34 14.34
CA THR A 108 -15.18 7.54 15.54
C THR A 108 -15.58 6.11 15.16
N PHE A 109 -16.50 5.95 14.20
CA PHE A 109 -16.86 4.63 13.68
C PHE A 109 -15.67 3.91 13.05
N LEU A 110 -14.82 4.63 12.30
CA LEU A 110 -13.61 4.07 11.73
C LEU A 110 -12.65 3.60 12.83
N SER A 111 -12.44 4.39 13.89
CA SER A 111 -11.61 4.02 15.04
C SER A 111 -12.11 2.73 15.71
N TRP A 112 -13.42 2.60 15.94
CA TRP A 112 -13.98 1.36 16.48
C TRP A 112 -13.80 0.18 15.54
N LEU A 113 -14.03 0.36 14.24
CA LEU A 113 -13.84 -0.69 13.24
C LEU A 113 -12.39 -1.18 13.23
N LEU A 114 -11.45 -0.24 13.26
CA LEU A 114 -10.01 -0.51 13.32
C LEU A 114 -9.62 -1.25 14.59
N MET A 115 -10.15 -0.85 15.76
CA MET A 115 -9.94 -1.53 17.03
C MET A 115 -10.47 -2.98 17.00
N TRP A 116 -11.70 -3.19 16.48
CA TRP A 116 -12.26 -4.53 16.32
C TRP A 116 -11.45 -5.38 15.34
N PHE A 117 -11.00 -4.80 14.24
CA PHE A 117 -10.14 -5.48 13.29
C PHE A 117 -8.81 -5.88 13.91
N GLU A 118 -8.16 -4.99 14.67
CA GLU A 118 -6.91 -5.30 15.39
C GLU A 118 -7.09 -6.44 16.38
N ALA A 119 -8.18 -6.43 17.15
CA ALA A 119 -8.51 -7.49 18.11
C ALA A 119 -8.72 -8.85 17.45
N VAL A 120 -9.39 -8.90 16.29
CA VAL A 120 -9.71 -10.15 15.57
C VAL A 120 -8.53 -10.67 14.75
N SER A 121 -7.83 -9.79 14.04
CA SER A 121 -6.77 -10.17 13.10
C SER A 121 -5.40 -10.31 13.77
N GLY A 122 -5.20 -9.64 14.91
CA GLY A 122 -3.85 -9.41 15.40
C GLY A 122 -3.03 -8.63 14.38
N LEU A 123 -3.58 -7.61 13.73
CA LEU A 123 -2.81 -6.63 12.95
C LEU A 123 -2.97 -5.26 13.59
N ARG A 124 -1.85 -4.66 13.98
CA ARG A 124 -1.86 -3.34 14.62
C ARG A 124 -1.67 -2.26 13.56
N ILE A 125 -2.52 -1.24 13.62
CA ILE A 125 -2.43 -0.10 12.72
C ILE A 125 -1.33 0.84 13.22
N ASN A 126 -0.52 1.32 12.29
CA ASN A 126 0.54 2.26 12.59
C ASN A 126 0.06 3.70 12.41
N LEU A 127 -0.59 4.24 13.43
CA LEU A 127 -1.10 5.62 13.42
C LEU A 127 0.00 6.68 13.26
N GLU A 128 1.25 6.39 13.64
CA GLU A 128 2.39 7.29 13.43
C GLU A 128 2.76 7.44 11.95
N LYS A 129 2.51 6.40 11.15
CA LYS A 129 2.69 6.39 9.69
C LYS A 129 1.41 6.72 8.92
N SER A 130 0.25 6.66 9.58
CA SER A 130 -1.03 7.03 8.98
C SER A 130 -1.21 8.55 8.96
N GLU A 131 -1.85 9.03 7.91
CA GLU A 131 -2.17 10.44 7.73
C GLU A 131 -3.62 10.63 7.28
N LEU A 132 -4.27 11.69 7.79
CA LEU A 132 -5.53 12.19 7.26
C LEU A 132 -5.23 13.28 6.24
N ILE A 133 -5.68 13.07 5.01
CA ILE A 133 -5.47 14.00 3.90
C ILE A 133 -6.81 14.67 3.58
N PRO A 134 -6.96 15.99 3.79
CA PRO A 134 -8.19 16.68 3.43
C PRO A 134 -8.31 16.78 1.90
N VAL A 135 -9.47 16.42 1.36
CA VAL A 135 -9.79 16.58 -0.06
C VAL A 135 -10.90 17.61 -0.21
N GLY A 136 -10.58 18.77 -0.77
CA GLY A 136 -11.50 19.89 -0.87
C GLY A 136 -11.40 20.84 0.33
N ARG A 137 -12.53 21.49 0.70
CA ARG A 137 -12.58 22.40 1.85
C ARG A 137 -12.97 21.62 3.10
N VAL A 138 -12.04 21.50 4.04
CA VAL A 138 -12.24 20.89 5.36
C VAL A 138 -11.63 21.82 6.40
N GLU A 139 -12.46 22.45 7.23
CA GLU A 139 -12.01 23.50 8.15
C GLU A 139 -11.48 22.92 9.48
N ASN A 140 -11.96 21.76 9.89
CA ASN A 140 -11.68 21.12 11.17
C ASN A 140 -10.72 19.91 11.09
N ILE A 141 -9.83 19.88 10.08
CA ILE A 141 -8.97 18.71 9.85
C ILE A 141 -7.98 18.44 10.99
N GLU A 142 -7.49 19.49 11.66
CA GLU A 142 -6.53 19.37 12.76
C GLU A 142 -7.18 18.70 13.98
N ASP A 143 -8.40 19.12 14.33
CA ASP A 143 -9.17 18.53 15.43
C ASP A 143 -9.49 17.05 15.16
N LEU A 144 -9.94 16.75 13.94
CA LEU A 144 -10.26 15.39 13.50
C LEU A 144 -9.01 14.47 13.55
N ALA A 145 -7.85 14.98 13.15
CA ALA A 145 -6.60 14.22 13.18
C ALA A 145 -6.09 14.00 14.60
N LEU A 146 -6.24 14.99 15.48
CA LEU A 146 -5.89 14.88 16.89
C LEU A 146 -6.73 13.81 17.59
N GLU A 147 -8.04 13.81 17.36
CA GLU A 147 -8.96 12.82 17.93
C GLU A 147 -8.72 11.41 17.39
N PHE A 148 -8.45 11.29 16.09
CA PHE A 148 -8.12 10.00 15.47
C PHE A 148 -6.72 9.50 15.86
N GLY A 149 -5.83 10.40 16.31
CA GLY A 149 -4.47 10.08 16.73
C GLY A 149 -3.48 9.91 15.58
N CYS A 150 -3.69 10.59 14.45
CA CYS A 150 -2.83 10.52 13.27
C CYS A 150 -2.30 11.90 12.84
N ARG A 151 -1.39 11.93 11.86
CA ARG A 151 -0.86 13.18 11.32
C ARG A 151 -1.80 13.79 10.28
N VAL A 152 -1.82 15.10 10.16
CA VAL A 152 -2.45 15.78 9.02
C VAL A 152 -1.48 15.72 7.84
N GLY A 153 -1.91 15.10 6.75
CA GLY A 153 -1.20 15.07 5.47
C GLY A 153 -1.72 16.15 4.52
N SER A 154 -1.07 16.32 3.38
CA SER A 154 -1.53 17.22 2.31
C SER A 154 -1.29 16.63 0.93
N LEU A 155 -2.10 17.04 -0.05
CA LEU A 155 -1.85 16.72 -1.45
C LEU A 155 -0.90 17.76 -2.07
N PRO A 156 0.04 17.34 -2.93
CA PRO A 156 0.26 15.98 -3.40
C PRO A 156 1.05 15.10 -2.41
N SER A 157 0.59 13.88 -2.16
CA SER A 157 1.26 12.88 -1.32
C SER A 157 1.82 11.72 -2.13
N THR A 158 2.52 10.76 -1.52
CA THR A 158 3.04 9.57 -2.23
C THR A 158 2.25 8.32 -1.83
N TYR A 159 1.66 7.64 -2.81
CA TYR A 159 0.97 6.36 -2.62
C TYR A 159 1.51 5.34 -3.62
N LEU A 160 1.99 4.19 -3.13
CA LEU A 160 2.65 3.15 -3.93
C LEU A 160 3.84 3.65 -4.76
N GLY A 161 4.51 4.70 -4.31
CA GLY A 161 5.63 5.33 -5.03
C GLY A 161 5.22 6.22 -6.20
N LEU A 162 3.92 6.51 -6.37
CA LEU A 162 3.37 7.48 -7.31
C LEU A 162 2.79 8.68 -6.58
N PRO A 163 2.83 9.88 -7.16
CA PRO A 163 2.28 11.05 -6.50
C PRO A 163 0.77 11.09 -6.65
N LEU A 164 0.08 11.04 -5.51
CA LEU A 164 -1.34 11.19 -5.37
C LEU A 164 -1.70 12.68 -5.39
N GLY A 165 -2.68 13.08 -6.20
CA GLY A 165 -3.16 14.47 -6.27
C GLY A 165 -2.23 15.45 -7.02
N ALA A 166 -1.12 14.99 -7.58
CA ALA A 166 -0.26 15.85 -8.39
C ALA A 166 -0.92 16.20 -9.74
N PRO A 167 -0.68 17.41 -10.28
CA PRO A 167 -1.17 17.78 -11.60
C PRO A 167 -0.66 16.82 -12.68
N PHE A 168 -1.55 16.40 -13.58
CA PHE A 168 -1.25 15.41 -14.63
C PHE A 168 -0.07 15.79 -15.55
N LYS A 169 0.18 17.08 -15.73
CA LYS A 169 1.28 17.62 -16.55
C LYS A 169 2.49 18.07 -15.72
N SER A 170 2.51 17.78 -14.42
CA SER A 170 3.59 18.22 -13.55
C SER A 170 4.91 17.58 -13.97
N VAL A 171 5.90 18.43 -14.21
CA VAL A 171 7.26 18.02 -14.55
C VAL A 171 8.00 17.55 -13.30
N SER A 172 7.77 18.21 -12.14
CA SER A 172 8.50 17.94 -10.90
C SER A 172 8.28 16.53 -10.36
N VAL A 173 7.14 15.93 -10.68
CA VAL A 173 6.84 14.52 -10.38
C VAL A 173 7.89 13.56 -10.95
N TRP A 174 8.49 13.91 -12.09
CA TRP A 174 9.46 13.06 -12.77
C TRP A 174 10.88 13.24 -12.26
N ASP A 175 11.16 14.26 -11.44
CA ASP A 175 12.51 14.55 -10.94
C ASP A 175 13.05 13.39 -10.10
N GLY A 176 12.20 12.74 -9.29
CA GLY A 176 12.59 11.54 -8.54
C GLY A 176 12.90 10.32 -9.42
N VAL A 177 12.28 10.22 -10.61
CA VAL A 177 12.65 9.20 -11.61
C VAL A 177 14.00 9.56 -12.22
N GLU A 178 14.20 10.82 -12.57
CA GLU A 178 15.45 11.33 -13.13
C GLU A 178 16.65 11.09 -12.19
N GLU A 179 16.47 11.38 -10.89
CA GLU A 179 17.51 11.17 -9.90
C GLU A 179 17.86 9.68 -9.73
N ARG A 180 16.85 8.79 -9.74
CA ARG A 180 17.06 7.34 -9.70
C ARG A 180 17.78 6.83 -10.95
N PHE A 181 17.49 7.38 -12.12
CA PHE A 181 18.22 7.10 -13.36
C PHE A 181 19.70 7.46 -13.21
N ARG A 182 20.00 8.70 -12.81
CA ARG A 182 21.37 9.18 -12.60
C ARG A 182 22.12 8.32 -11.59
N LYS A 183 21.52 8.00 -10.44
CA LYS A 183 22.14 7.16 -9.39
C LYS A 183 22.48 5.75 -9.91
N ARG A 184 21.55 5.09 -10.62
CA ARG A 184 21.78 3.75 -11.18
C ARG A 184 22.84 3.76 -12.29
N LEU A 185 22.76 4.70 -13.21
CA LEU A 185 23.74 4.84 -14.30
C LEU A 185 25.14 5.16 -13.75
N ALA A 186 25.25 6.02 -12.74
CA ALA A 186 26.53 6.31 -12.08
C ALA A 186 27.13 5.06 -11.42
N MET A 187 26.29 4.24 -10.77
CA MET A 187 26.73 2.97 -10.17
C MET A 187 27.23 1.97 -11.23
N TRP A 188 26.53 1.83 -12.35
CA TRP A 188 26.93 0.91 -13.42
C TRP A 188 28.13 1.38 -14.21
N LYS A 189 28.32 2.71 -14.36
CA LYS A 189 29.55 3.28 -14.96
C LYS A 189 30.80 2.85 -14.19
N ARG A 190 30.69 2.61 -12.88
CA ARG A 190 31.79 2.10 -12.03
C ARG A 190 32.03 0.60 -12.18
N GLN A 191 31.13 -0.14 -12.83
CA GLN A 191 31.28 -1.57 -13.09
C GLN A 191 31.84 -1.77 -14.50
N TYR A 192 32.83 -2.66 -14.64
CA TYR A 192 33.41 -3.06 -15.94
C TYR A 192 32.45 -3.96 -16.74
N LEU A 193 31.30 -3.40 -17.12
CA LEU A 193 30.24 -4.10 -17.85
C LEU A 193 30.47 -4.03 -19.36
N SER A 194 30.26 -5.17 -20.03
CA SER A 194 30.22 -5.25 -21.50
C SER A 194 29.07 -4.43 -22.07
N LYS A 195 29.13 -4.08 -23.37
CA LYS A 195 28.05 -3.37 -24.07
C LYS A 195 26.72 -4.12 -23.96
N GLY A 196 26.73 -5.45 -24.11
CA GLY A 196 25.55 -6.31 -23.93
C GLY A 196 25.02 -6.27 -22.50
N GLY A 197 25.90 -6.36 -21.49
CA GLY A 197 25.50 -6.27 -20.08
C GLY A 197 24.82 -4.94 -19.75
N ARG A 198 25.36 -3.82 -20.27
CA ARG A 198 24.75 -2.49 -20.11
C ARG A 198 23.37 -2.41 -20.76
N ALA A 199 23.23 -2.89 -21.99
CA ALA A 199 21.94 -2.91 -22.69
C ALA A 199 20.89 -3.74 -21.94
N THR A 200 21.29 -4.91 -21.43
CA THR A 200 20.43 -5.77 -20.60
C THR A 200 19.98 -5.06 -19.33
N LEU A 201 20.88 -4.39 -18.60
CA LEU A 201 20.54 -3.66 -17.37
C LEU A 201 19.60 -2.48 -17.63
N ILE A 202 19.84 -1.72 -18.71
CA ILE A 202 18.94 -0.64 -19.12
C ILE A 202 17.53 -1.18 -19.33
N ARG A 203 17.40 -2.25 -20.12
CA ARG A 203 16.10 -2.84 -20.47
C ARG A 203 15.41 -3.48 -19.27
N SER A 204 16.14 -4.19 -18.41
CA SER A 204 15.55 -4.94 -17.30
C SER A 204 15.24 -4.09 -16.07
N THR A 205 15.92 -2.95 -15.90
CA THR A 205 15.79 -2.17 -14.65
C THR A 205 15.50 -0.68 -14.84
N LEU A 206 16.12 0.02 -15.80
CA LEU A 206 15.83 1.45 -16.01
C LEU A 206 14.51 1.65 -16.71
N SER A 207 14.22 0.89 -17.77
CA SER A 207 12.98 1.06 -18.55
C SER A 207 11.72 0.89 -17.70
N ASN A 208 11.74 0.04 -16.68
CA ASN A 208 10.56 -0.25 -15.84
C ASN A 208 10.12 0.95 -14.97
N GLN A 209 11.05 1.81 -14.55
CA GLN A 209 10.74 2.94 -13.67
C GLN A 209 9.85 4.02 -14.33
N PRO A 210 10.17 4.57 -15.52
CA PRO A 210 9.30 5.51 -16.18
C PRO A 210 8.05 4.80 -16.69
N ILE A 211 8.11 3.52 -17.07
CA ILE A 211 6.91 2.75 -17.46
C ILE A 211 5.88 2.72 -16.33
N TYR A 212 6.33 2.51 -15.09
CA TYR A 212 5.45 2.55 -13.93
C TYR A 212 4.76 3.91 -13.76
N PHE A 213 5.49 5.02 -13.88
CA PHE A 213 4.91 6.38 -13.82
C PHE A 213 4.01 6.67 -15.02
N MET A 214 4.37 6.19 -16.21
CA MET A 214 3.60 6.35 -17.45
C MET A 214 2.24 5.62 -17.42
N SER A 215 2.04 4.69 -16.49
CA SER A 215 0.74 4.03 -16.30
C SER A 215 -0.35 4.98 -15.81
N LEU A 216 0.00 6.04 -15.07
CA LEU A 216 -0.92 7.04 -14.53
C LEU A 216 -0.71 8.45 -15.09
N LEU A 217 0.52 8.80 -15.47
CA LEU A 217 0.90 10.16 -15.84
C LEU A 217 1.45 10.22 -17.25
N LYS A 218 1.06 11.26 -18.00
CA LYS A 218 1.65 11.47 -19.33
C LYS A 218 3.05 12.03 -19.19
N LEU A 219 4.03 11.30 -19.73
CA LEU A 219 5.42 11.75 -19.80
C LEU A 219 5.53 13.04 -20.63
N PRO A 220 5.95 14.18 -20.01
CA PRO A 220 6.17 15.41 -20.75
C PRO A 220 7.34 15.28 -21.72
N SER A 221 7.26 15.94 -22.87
CA SER A 221 8.33 15.91 -23.89
C SER A 221 9.67 16.44 -23.35
N SER A 222 9.64 17.45 -22.46
CA SER A 222 10.84 17.98 -21.80
C SER A 222 11.51 16.98 -20.86
N VAL A 223 10.73 16.12 -20.19
CA VAL A 223 11.25 15.06 -19.32
C VAL A 223 11.83 13.93 -20.18
N ARG A 224 11.14 13.54 -21.25
CA ARG A 224 11.65 12.52 -22.19
C ARG A 224 13.04 12.90 -22.71
N ARG A 225 13.20 14.14 -23.21
CA ARG A 225 14.48 14.64 -23.72
C ARG A 225 15.58 14.62 -22.65
N ARG A 226 15.24 14.96 -21.40
CA ARG A 226 16.19 14.87 -20.28
C ARG A 226 16.61 13.44 -20.00
N LEU A 227 15.67 12.50 -19.91
CA LEU A 227 15.98 11.09 -19.67
C LEU A 227 16.83 10.46 -20.79
N GLU A 228 16.62 10.86 -22.04
CA GLU A 228 17.42 10.43 -23.19
C GLU A 228 18.86 10.98 -23.18
N GLN A 229 19.12 12.09 -22.46
CA GLN A 229 20.43 12.75 -22.39
C GLN A 229 21.35 12.23 -21.26
N ILE A 230 20.83 11.47 -20.29
CA ILE A 230 21.58 10.99 -19.10
C ILE A 230 22.46 9.78 -19.43
#